data_AF-A0A1F2YD51-F1
#
_entry.id   AF-A0A1F2YD51-F1
#
_cell.length_a   1.000
_cell.length_b   1.000
_cell.length_c   1.000
_cell.angle_alpha   90.00
_cell.angle_beta   90.00
_cell.angle_gamma   90.00
#
_symmetry.space_group_name_H-M   'P 1'
#
loop_
_entity.id
_entity.type
_entity.pdbx_description
1 polymer ?
#
loop_
_entity_poly.entity_id
_entity_poly.type
_entity_poly.pdbx_seq_one_letter_code
_entity_poly.pdbx_strand_id
1 'polypeptide(L)' 'MAGLSIWHVLIFAIVVILLFGTAKLKNLGKDVGGAVKDFKKSIRDEEAE' A
#
# COMPACT_ATOMS: atom_id res chain seq x y z
N MET A 1 -19.24 8.85 -18.37
CA MET A 1 -17.84 8.63 -17.93
C MET A 1 -17.88 7.79 -16.66
N ALA A 2 -17.43 6.54 -16.73
CA ALA A 2 -17.40 5.66 -15.56
C ALA A 2 -16.27 6.10 -14.63
N GLY A 3 -16.60 6.92 -13.63
CA GLY A 3 -15.66 7.28 -12.57
C GLY A 3 -15.28 6.04 -11.78
N LEU A 4 -14.02 5.95 -11.36
CA LEU A 4 -13.55 4.97 -10.40
C LEU A 4 -14.32 5.17 -9.09
N SER A 5 -15.45 4.50 -8.97
CA SER A 5 -16.25 4.51 -7.74
C SER A 5 -15.51 3.66 -6.71
N ILE A 6 -15.48 4.18 -5.48
CA ILE A 6 -14.83 3.55 -4.32
C ILE A 6 -15.26 2.08 -4.14
N TRP A 7 -16.50 1.76 -4.52
CA TRP A 7 -17.03 0.39 -4.50
C TRP A 7 -16.31 -0.57 -5.44
N HIS A 8 -15.87 -0.10 -6.62
CA HIS A 8 -15.14 -0.94 -7.57
C HIS A 8 -13.73 -1.25 -7.07
N VAL A 9 -13.06 -0.27 -6.47
CA VAL A 9 -11.73 -0.46 -5.88
C VAL A 9 -11.77 -1.45 -4.73
N LEU A 10 -12.82 -1.40 -3.91
CA LEU A 10 -12.98 -2.30 -2.76
C LEU A 10 -13.23 -3.75 -3.19
N ILE A 11 -14.10 -3.97 -4.19
CA ILE A 11 -14.33 -5.30 -4.77
C ILE A 11 -13.04 -5.83 -5.43
N PHE A 12 -12.34 -4.99 -6.19
CA PHE A 12 -11.07 -5.36 -6.80
C PHE A 12 -10.02 -5.76 -5.74
N ALA A 13 -9.91 -5.00 -4.65
CA ALA A 13 -9.01 -5.31 -3.55
C ALA A 13 -9.33 -6.68 -2.89
N ILE A 14 -10.62 -7.00 -2.70
CA ILE A 14 -11.03 -8.31 -2.18
C ILE A 14 -10.58 -9.43 -3.12
N VAL A 15 -10.79 -9.27 -4.44
CA VAL A 15 -10.36 -10.28 -5.43
C VAL A 15 -8.84 -10.46 -5.40
N VAL A 16 -8.07 -9.37 -5.34
CA VAL A 16 -6.61 -9.44 -5.21
C VAL A 16 -6.19 -10.15 -3.93
N ILE A 17 -6.84 -9.87 -2.79
CA ILE A 17 -6.55 -10.55 -1.52
C ILE A 17 -6.83 -12.05 -1.60
N LEU A 18 -7.93 -12.46 -2.27
CA LEU A 18 -8.26 -13.87 -2.44
C LEU A 18 -7.28 -14.60 -3.36
N LEU A 19 -6.81 -13.97 -4.43
CA LEU A 19 -5.85 -14.58 -5.37
C LEU A 19 -4.45 -14.73 -4.78
N PHE A 20 -3.96 -13.70 -4.10
CA PHE A 20 -2.60 -13.68 -3.59
C PHE A 20 -2.48 -14.22 -2.15
N GLY A 21 -3.59 -14.28 -1.43
CA GLY A 21 -3.64 -14.61 -0.02
C GLY A 21 -3.12 -13.47 0.88
N THR A 22 -3.63 -13.41 2.11
CA THR A 22 -3.27 -12.36 3.09
C THR A 22 -1.81 -12.48 3.54
N ALA A 23 -1.23 -13.68 3.57
CA ALA A 23 0.15 -13.90 4.00
C ALA A 23 1.16 -13.25 3.04
N LYS A 24 0.95 -13.39 1.73
CA LYS A 24 1.85 -12.83 0.70
C LYS A 24 1.76 -11.31 0.66
N LEU A 25 0.55 -10.77 0.75
CA LEU A 25 0.31 -9.32 0.83
C LEU A 25 0.89 -8.71 2.11
N LYS A 26 0.83 -9.42 3.25
CA LYS A 26 1.43 -8.97 4.51
C LYS A 26 2.96 -8.90 4.43
N ASN A 27 3.60 -9.93 3.88
CA ASN A 27 5.07 -9.94 3.77
C ASN A 27 5.54 -8.84 2.80
N LEU A 28 4.93 -8.75 1.62
CA LEU A 28 5.23 -7.70 0.65
C LEU A 28 4.95 -6.29 1.22
N GLY A 29 3.84 -6.12 1.94
CA GLY A 29 3.47 -4.87 2.57
C GLY A 29 4.43 -4.45 3.69
N LYS A 30 5.05 -5.39 4.40
CA LYS A 30 6.09 -5.09 5.38
C LYS A 30 7.38 -4.62 4.70
N ASP A 31 7.79 -5.28 3.62
CA ASP A 31 9.02 -4.92 2.91
C ASP A 31 8.90 -3.55 2.24
N VAL A 32 7.79 -3.32 1.53
CA VAL A 32 7.50 -2.03 0.89
C VAL A 32 7.22 -0.95 1.94
N GLY A 33 6.47 -1.28 3.00
CA GLY A 33 6.14 -0.35 4.08
C GLY A 33 7.38 0.10 4.87
N GLY A 34 8.34 -0.79 5.08
CA GLY A 34 9.64 -0.46 5.67
C GLY A 34 10.40 0.56 4.83
N ALA A 35 10.57 0.28 3.53
CA ALA A 35 11.25 1.19 2.62
C ALA A 35 10.59 2.57 2.53
N VAL A 36 9.25 2.64 2.46
CA VAL A 36 8.52 3.92 2.43
C VAL A 36 8.62 4.66 3.76
N LYS A 37 8.63 3.95 4.89
CA LYS A 37 8.77 4.56 6.22
C LYS A 37 10.16 5.21 6.37
N ASP A 38 11.20 4.51 5.96
CA ASP A 38 12.58 5.00 6.03
C ASP A 38 12.77 6.20 5.09
N PHE A 39 12.20 6.14 3.88
CA PHE A 39 12.18 7.26 2.93
C PHE A 39 11.43 8.49 3.48
N LYS A 40 10.27 8.28 4.12
CA LYS A 40 9.53 9.39 4.75
C LYS A 40 10.30 10.00 5.91
N LYS A 41 11.09 9.20 6.63
CA LYS A 41 11.89 9.66 7.75
C LYS A 41 13.04 10.55 7.27
N SER A 42 13.80 10.14 6.25
CA SER A 42 14.91 10.94 5.73
C SER A 42 14.46 12.30 5.20
N ILE A 43 13.33 12.36 4.49
CA ILE A 43 12.77 13.63 4.00
C ILE A 43 12.38 14.56 5.16
N ARG A 44 11.77 14.02 6.22
CA ARG A 44 11.39 14.84 7.39
C ARG A 44 12.59 15.31 8.20
N ASP A 45 13.63 14.49 8.28
CA ASP A 45 14.85 14.84 9.00
C ASP A 45 15.63 15.93 8.23
N GLU A 46 15.56 15.95 6.88
CA GLU A 46 16.09 17.04 6.03
C GLU A 46 15.25 18.34 6.09
N GLU A 47 13.93 18.26 6.28
CA GLU A 47 13.07 19.45 6.44
C GLU A 47 13.19 20.11 7.82
N ALA A 48 13.70 19.39 8.82
CA ALA A 48 13.83 19.87 10.20
C ALA A 48 15.20 20.49 10.51
N GLU A 49 16.14 20.44 9.56
CA GLU A 49 17.43 21.15 9.57
C GLU A 49 17.34 22.43 8.73
#